data_AF-A0A1Y2FH94-F1
#
_entry.id   AF-A0A1Y2FH94-F1
#
_cell.length_a   1.000
_cell.length_b   1.000
_cell.length_c   1.000
_cell.angle_alpha   90.00
_cell.angle_beta   90.00
_cell.angle_gamma   90.00
#
_symmetry.space_group_name_H-M   'P 1'
#
loop_
_entity.id
_entity.type
_entity.pdbx_description
1 polymer ?
#
loop_
_entity_poly.entity_id
_entity_poly.type
_entity_poly.pdbx_seq_one_letter_code
_entity_poly.pdbx_strand_id
1 'polypeptide(L)'
;MTNFIIALLSLFFIIQIYGRVLDSHEFISNKVKNVECPTYDIVACSGYQGLVNKCCVPDQGHLILSLQWLPSYCKNAGRNKPCKKGTLKKVEKDTWTLHGLWPGNCDGVTYLTNCNPEREEENIEEVIRSKDEDLLSEMEKNLA
;
A
#
# COMPACT_ATOMS: atom_id res chain seq x y z
N MET A 1 45.09 -19.21 35.60
CA MET A 1 44.56 -18.05 34.88
C MET A 1 44.20 -18.36 33.44
N THR A 2 45.06 -19.06 32.68
CA THR A 2 44.86 -19.36 31.25
C THR A 2 43.60 -20.17 30.94
N ASN A 3 43.25 -21.17 31.77
CA ASN A 3 42.06 -22.01 31.56
C ASN A 3 40.74 -21.26 31.80
N PHE A 4 40.75 -20.21 32.62
CA PHE A 4 39.55 -19.41 32.90
C PHE A 4 39.21 -18.47 31.74
N ILE A 5 40.25 -17.95 31.07
CA ILE A 5 40.11 -17.09 29.89
C ILE A 5 39.58 -17.89 28.70
N ILE A 6 40.06 -19.13 28.51
CA ILE A 6 39.59 -20.01 27.43
C ILE A 6 38.11 -20.38 27.62
N ALA A 7 37.68 -20.64 28.86
CA ALA A 7 36.28 -20.92 29.18
C ALA A 7 35.34 -19.72 28.94
N LEU A 8 35.81 -18.50 29.23
CA LEU A 8 35.05 -17.28 28.94
C LEU A 8 34.91 -17.02 27.43
N LEU A 9 35.97 -17.26 26.66
CA LEU A 9 35.96 -17.08 25.20
C LEU A 9 35.07 -18.11 24.49
N SER A 10 35.07 -19.37 24.94
CA SER A 10 34.19 -20.40 24.39
C SER A 10 32.72 -20.15 24.74
N LEU A 11 32.42 -19.64 25.94
CA LEU A 11 31.06 -19.24 26.31
C LEU A 11 30.56 -18.06 25.45
N PHE A 12 31.44 -17.10 25.13
CA PHE A 12 31.11 -15.97 24.26
C PHE A 12 30.81 -16.41 22.82
N PHE A 13 31.57 -17.36 22.28
CA PHE A 13 31.32 -17.92 20.95
C PHE A 13 30.03 -18.76 20.90
N ILE A 14 29.72 -19.54 21.93
CA ILE A 14 28.45 -20.30 22.00
C ILE A 14 27.25 -19.36 22.10
N ILE A 15 27.35 -18.23 22.80
CA ILE A 15 26.29 -17.22 22.85
C ILE A 15 26.08 -16.54 21.48
N GLN A 16 27.11 -16.34 20.65
CA GLN A 16 26.93 -15.79 19.30
C GLN A 16 26.32 -16.80 18.31
N ILE A 17 26.58 -18.10 18.50
CA ILE A 17 26.11 -19.16 17.59
C ILE A 17 24.69 -19.65 17.98
N TYR A 18 24.36 -19.68 19.27
CA TYR A 18 23.08 -20.16 19.81
C TYR A 18 22.22 -19.09 20.46
N GLY A 19 22.77 -17.89 20.70
CA GLY A 19 22.00 -16.73 21.12
C GLY A 19 21.16 -16.28 19.96
N ARG A 20 19.95 -16.86 19.92
CA ARG A 20 18.72 -16.33 19.36
C ARG A 20 18.99 -15.21 18.36
N VAL A 21 18.75 -15.52 17.09
CA VAL A 21 18.10 -14.59 16.17
C VAL A 21 17.06 -13.84 17.00
N LEU A 22 17.45 -12.65 17.48
CA LEU A 22 16.55 -11.74 18.14
C LEU A 22 15.63 -11.35 17.02
N ASP A 23 14.43 -11.91 17.09
CA ASP A 23 13.38 -11.74 16.12
C ASP A 23 13.04 -10.25 16.08
N SER A 24 13.74 -9.53 15.21
CA SER A 24 13.60 -8.07 15.05
C SER A 24 12.16 -7.70 14.68
N HIS A 25 11.35 -8.66 14.25
CA HIS A 25 9.92 -8.53 14.03
C HIS A 25 9.13 -8.15 15.29
N GLU A 26 9.46 -8.70 16.46
CA GLU A 26 8.66 -8.48 17.68
C GLU A 26 8.96 -7.11 18.32
N PHE A 27 10.19 -6.61 18.18
CA PHE A 27 10.57 -5.27 18.64
C PHE A 27 10.06 -4.15 17.71
N ILE A 28 9.88 -4.44 16.40
CA ILE A 28 9.28 -3.50 15.44
C ILE A 28 7.76 -3.40 15.67
N SER A 29 7.07 -4.50 15.99
CA SER A 29 5.62 -4.53 16.18
C SER A 29 5.12 -3.55 17.27
N ASN A 30 5.87 -3.38 18.37
CA ASN A 30 5.48 -2.45 19.44
C ASN A 30 5.88 -0.98 19.17
N LYS A 31 6.82 -0.70 18.25
CA LYS A 31 7.30 0.67 17.97
C LYS A 31 6.46 1.40 16.91
N VAL A 32 5.68 0.67 16.11
CA VAL A 32 4.78 1.24 15.08
C VAL A 32 3.53 1.89 15.68
N LYS A 33 3.24 1.71 16.97
CA LYS A 33 2.02 2.27 17.58
C LYS A 33 2.01 3.78 17.74
N ASN A 34 3.17 4.44 17.76
CA ASN A 34 3.27 5.91 17.90
C ASN A 34 4.11 6.48 16.76
N VAL A 35 3.55 6.52 15.55
CA VAL A 35 4.10 7.34 14.47
C VAL A 35 3.72 8.79 14.74
N GLU A 36 4.69 9.61 15.14
CA GLU A 36 4.51 11.05 15.26
C GLU A 36 4.91 11.71 13.94
N CYS A 37 3.95 12.37 13.30
CA CYS A 37 4.20 13.10 12.05
C CYS A 37 4.59 14.54 12.35
N PRO A 38 5.48 15.14 11.52
CA PRO A 38 5.86 16.54 11.67
C PRO A 38 4.64 17.47 11.68
N THR A 39 4.69 18.52 12.49
CA THR A 39 3.64 19.55 12.58
C THR A 39 3.71 20.59 11.45
N TYR A 40 4.71 20.46 10.58
CA TYR A 40 4.92 21.33 9.43
C TYR A 40 4.73 20.54 8.14
N ASP A 41 4.35 21.25 7.09
CA ASP A 41 4.06 20.64 5.80
C ASP A 41 5.33 20.11 5.14
N ILE A 42 5.27 18.84 4.74
CA ILE A 42 6.29 18.20 3.92
C ILE A 42 5.59 17.57 2.74
N VAL A 43 5.95 18.04 1.55
CA VAL A 43 5.37 17.57 0.31
C VAL A 43 6.16 16.34 -0.16
N ALA A 44 5.45 15.29 -0.54
CA ALA A 44 6.07 14.13 -1.17
C ALA A 44 6.79 14.54 -2.46
N CYS A 45 7.84 13.82 -2.85
CA CYS A 45 8.71 14.15 -3.98
C CYS A 45 9.47 15.48 -3.85
N SER A 46 9.52 16.07 -2.65
CA SER A 46 10.43 17.18 -2.33
C SER A 46 11.82 16.68 -1.92
N GLY A 47 12.81 17.59 -1.93
CA GLY A 47 14.17 17.29 -1.46
C GLY A 47 14.27 16.86 0.01
N TYR A 48 13.21 17.03 0.80
CA TYR A 48 13.18 16.72 2.23
C TYR A 48 12.45 15.41 2.57
N GLN A 49 11.80 14.75 1.61
CA GLN A 49 10.97 13.56 1.87
C GLN A 49 11.74 12.40 2.51
N GLY A 50 13.02 12.23 2.16
CA GLY A 50 13.86 11.12 2.66
C GLY A 50 14.23 11.24 4.14
N LEU A 51 13.89 12.36 4.78
CA LEU A 51 14.17 12.63 6.19
C LEU A 51 12.99 12.31 7.12
N VAL A 52 11.87 11.84 6.56
CA VAL A 52 10.60 11.68 7.27
C VAL A 52 10.14 10.23 7.20
N ASN A 53 9.39 9.80 8.22
CA ASN A 53 8.78 8.48 8.23
C ASN A 53 7.78 8.34 7.06
N LYS A 54 7.83 7.21 6.36
CA LYS A 54 6.94 6.90 5.22
C LYS A 54 5.46 6.83 5.57
N CYS A 55 5.12 6.62 6.84
CA CYS A 55 3.76 6.70 7.35
C CYS A 55 3.22 8.14 7.36
N CYS A 56 4.09 9.15 7.29
CA CYS A 56 3.72 10.57 7.27
C CYS A 56 3.85 11.20 5.88
N VAL A 57 4.85 10.77 5.10
CA VAL A 57 5.04 11.22 3.71
C VAL A 57 5.29 10.00 2.83
N PRO A 58 4.43 9.70 1.83
CA PRO A 58 4.61 8.52 0.99
C PRO A 58 5.89 8.64 0.15
N ASP A 59 6.63 7.54 0.06
CA ASP A 59 7.82 7.42 -0.80
C ASP A 59 7.46 7.28 -2.29
N GLN A 60 6.27 6.73 -2.58
CA GLN A 60 5.62 6.81 -3.88
C GLN A 60 4.69 8.04 -3.93
N GLY A 61 5.31 9.22 -3.91
CA GLY A 61 4.62 10.49 -3.68
C GLY A 61 3.83 11.07 -4.84
N HIS A 62 4.04 10.59 -6.07
CA HIS A 62 3.26 11.02 -7.22
C HIS A 62 1.99 10.17 -7.32
N LEU A 63 0.84 10.74 -6.99
CA LEU A 63 -0.44 10.07 -7.13
C LEU A 63 -1.11 10.45 -8.46
N ILE A 64 -1.40 9.45 -9.28
CA ILE A 64 -2.15 9.62 -10.52
C ILE A 64 -3.60 9.24 -10.28
N LEU A 65 -4.50 10.23 -10.41
CA LEU A 65 -5.93 10.00 -10.47
C LEU A 65 -6.29 9.58 -11.90
N SER A 66 -6.63 8.30 -12.08
CA SER A 66 -7.07 7.77 -13.37
C SER A 66 -8.59 7.74 -13.44
N LEU A 67 -9.14 8.48 -14.40
CA LEU A 67 -10.57 8.55 -14.67
C LEU A 67 -10.88 7.87 -16.00
N GLN A 68 -12.08 7.32 -16.11
CA GLN A 68 -12.52 6.54 -17.25
C GLN A 68 -13.89 6.98 -17.76
N TRP A 69 -14.04 6.95 -19.07
CA TRP A 69 -15.32 7.18 -19.72
C TRP A 69 -15.97 5.83 -20.07
N LEU A 70 -16.84 5.35 -19.19
CA LEU A 70 -17.48 4.04 -19.35
C LEU A 70 -18.25 3.84 -20.66
N PRO A 71 -19.00 4.82 -21.19
CA PRO A 71 -19.74 4.61 -22.43
C PRO A 71 -18.85 4.23 -23.61
N SER A 72 -17.64 4.79 -23.73
CA SER A 72 -16.71 4.39 -24.78
C SER A 72 -15.99 3.10 -24.41
N TYR A 73 -15.53 2.96 -23.17
CA TYR A 73 -14.82 1.77 -22.71
C TYR A 73 -15.65 0.49 -22.87
N CYS A 74 -16.89 0.49 -22.40
CA CYS A 74 -17.78 -0.67 -22.48
C CYS A 74 -18.20 -1.01 -23.92
N LYS A 75 -18.19 -0.03 -24.83
CA LYS A 75 -18.58 -0.23 -26.24
C LYS A 75 -17.39 -0.64 -27.14
N ASN A 76 -16.17 -0.18 -26.83
CA ASN A 76 -15.04 -0.24 -27.76
C ASN A 76 -14.03 -1.37 -27.51
N ALA A 77 -14.19 -2.19 -26.47
CA ALA A 77 -13.23 -3.25 -26.13
C ALA A 77 -13.35 -4.55 -26.97
N GLY A 78 -13.93 -4.47 -28.17
CA GLY A 78 -13.96 -5.56 -29.13
C GLY A 78 -14.78 -6.77 -28.67
N ARG A 79 -14.28 -7.99 -28.91
CA ARG A 79 -14.99 -9.24 -28.54
C ARG A 79 -14.99 -9.50 -27.03
N ASN A 80 -14.07 -8.89 -26.29
CA ASN A 80 -14.03 -8.95 -24.84
C ASN A 80 -14.85 -7.78 -24.31
N LYS A 81 -16.16 -7.99 -24.15
CA LYS A 81 -17.01 -6.98 -23.49
C LYS A 81 -16.47 -6.79 -22.07
N PRO A 82 -15.85 -5.65 -21.75
CA PRO A 82 -15.13 -5.49 -20.49
C PRO A 82 -16.11 -5.23 -19.34
N CYS A 83 -17.33 -4.80 -19.69
CA CYS A 83 -18.38 -4.48 -18.74
C CYS A 83 -19.45 -5.57 -18.72
N LYS A 84 -19.88 -5.92 -17.51
CA LYS A 84 -21.05 -6.78 -17.29
C LYS A 84 -22.30 -6.15 -17.91
N LYS A 85 -23.23 -7.00 -18.36
CA LYS A 85 -24.52 -6.53 -18.88
C LYS A 85 -25.23 -5.71 -17.80
N GLY A 86 -25.58 -4.46 -18.12
CA GLY A 86 -26.26 -3.56 -17.21
C GLY A 86 -25.35 -2.58 -16.46
N THR A 87 -24.02 -2.67 -16.57
CA THR A 87 -23.09 -1.69 -15.96
C THR A 87 -23.46 -0.25 -16.32
N LEU A 88 -23.67 0.03 -17.60
CA LEU A 88 -24.06 1.37 -18.08
C LEU A 88 -25.44 1.88 -17.59
N LYS A 89 -26.26 1.02 -16.97
CA LYS A 89 -27.53 1.42 -16.35
C LYS A 89 -27.38 1.75 -14.86
N LYS A 90 -26.33 1.25 -14.22
CA LYS A 90 -26.05 1.46 -12.80
C LYS A 90 -25.27 2.74 -12.55
N VAL A 91 -24.35 3.07 -13.46
CA VAL A 91 -23.55 4.29 -13.35
C VAL A 91 -24.33 5.53 -13.72
N GLU A 92 -23.96 6.64 -13.10
CA GLU A 92 -24.54 7.95 -13.43
C GLU A 92 -24.23 8.33 -14.88
N LYS A 93 -25.15 9.06 -15.51
CA LYS A 93 -24.98 9.51 -16.88
C LYS A 93 -24.10 10.75 -16.92
N ASP A 94 -23.35 10.88 -18.01
CA ASP A 94 -22.54 12.07 -18.30
C ASP A 94 -21.46 12.39 -17.23
N THR A 95 -21.04 11.37 -16.47
CA THR A 95 -19.98 11.46 -15.47
C THR A 95 -18.74 10.65 -15.87
N TRP A 96 -17.57 11.14 -15.44
CA TRP A 96 -16.36 10.32 -15.42
C TRP A 96 -16.42 9.36 -14.24
N THR A 97 -16.05 8.10 -14.45
CA THR A 97 -15.92 7.12 -13.38
C THR A 97 -14.46 6.99 -12.95
N LEU A 98 -14.24 6.57 -11.71
CA LEU A 98 -12.91 6.28 -11.21
C LEU A 98 -12.43 4.94 -11.78
N HIS A 99 -11.21 4.95 -12.31
CA HIS A 99 -10.48 3.74 -12.67
C HIS A 99 -9.52 3.34 -11.55
N GLY A 100 -8.84 4.32 -10.96
CA GLY A 100 -7.99 4.08 -9.81
C GLY A 100 -7.19 5.30 -9.38
N LEU A 101 -6.52 5.15 -8.24
CA LEU A 101 -5.53 6.08 -7.71
C LEU A 101 -4.20 5.34 -7.64
N TRP A 102 -3.21 5.75 -8.43
CA TRP A 102 -1.99 4.99 -8.63
C TRP A 102 -0.77 5.69 -8.06
N PRO A 103 -0.05 5.06 -7.12
CA PRO A 103 1.21 5.58 -6.61
C PRO A 103 2.35 5.35 -7.60
N GLY A 104 2.98 6.45 -8.01
CA GLY A 104 4.18 6.50 -8.84
C GLY A 104 5.39 6.95 -8.02
N ASN A 105 6.57 6.56 -8.48
CA ASN A 105 7.83 7.02 -7.90
C ASN A 105 8.06 8.49 -8.26
N CYS A 106 8.89 9.17 -7.45
CA CYS A 106 9.18 10.59 -7.62
C CYS A 106 10.04 10.93 -8.84
N ASP A 107 10.50 9.94 -9.60
CA ASP A 107 11.08 10.16 -10.93
C ASP A 107 10.02 10.51 -12.00
N GLY A 108 8.73 10.33 -11.67
CA GLY A 108 7.61 10.59 -12.56
C GLY A 108 7.46 9.61 -13.73
N VAL A 109 8.28 8.56 -13.77
CA VAL A 109 8.33 7.62 -14.90
C VAL A 109 8.10 6.19 -14.43
N THR A 110 8.59 5.82 -13.25
CA THR A 110 8.49 4.45 -12.73
C THR A 110 7.41 4.34 -11.65
N TYR A 111 6.94 3.11 -11.46
CA TYR A 111 5.97 2.76 -10.43
C TYR A 111 6.23 1.34 -9.95
N LEU A 112 5.69 1.02 -8.78
CA LEU A 112 5.73 -0.33 -8.21
C LEU A 112 4.30 -0.89 -8.21
N THR A 113 4.20 -2.21 -8.31
CA THR A 113 2.94 -2.94 -8.27
C THR A 113 3.06 -4.07 -7.26
N ASN A 114 1.95 -4.44 -6.60
CA ASN A 114 1.87 -5.57 -5.67
C ASN A 114 2.94 -5.49 -4.55
N CYS A 115 3.15 -4.29 -3.99
CA CYS A 115 4.20 -4.00 -3.02
C CYS A 115 4.09 -4.77 -1.70
N ASN A 116 2.93 -5.37 -1.41
CA ASN A 116 2.73 -6.24 -0.26
C ASN A 116 1.71 -7.35 -0.60
N PRO A 117 2.18 -8.53 -1.05
CA PRO A 117 1.31 -9.66 -1.38
C PRO A 117 0.50 -10.20 -0.21
N GLU A 118 0.97 -10.06 1.04
CA GLU A 118 0.23 -10.52 2.23
C GLU A 118 -1.01 -9.68 2.52
N ARG A 119 -1.14 -8.50 1.90
CA ARG A 119 -2.31 -7.61 1.99
C ARG A 119 -3.15 -7.57 0.72
N GLU A 120 -2.92 -8.50 -0.20
CA GLU A 120 -3.80 -8.68 -1.35
C GLU A 120 -5.16 -9.22 -0.87
N GLU A 121 -6.25 -8.67 -1.41
CA GLU A 121 -7.61 -9.00 -1.02
C GLU A 121 -8.41 -9.39 -2.26
N GLU A 122 -8.88 -10.64 -2.31
CA GLU A 122 -9.64 -11.16 -3.44
C GLU A 122 -11.12 -10.74 -3.36
N ASN A 123 -11.64 -10.43 -2.16
CA ASN A 123 -13.03 -10.08 -1.93
C ASN A 123 -13.19 -8.70 -1.27
N ILE A 124 -12.71 -7.68 -1.98
CA ILE A 124 -12.75 -6.30 -1.48
C ILE A 124 -14.19 -5.79 -1.26
N GLU A 125 -15.16 -6.31 -2.01
CA GLU A 125 -16.58 -5.95 -1.87
C GLU A 125 -17.10 -6.28 -0.46
N GLU A 126 -16.83 -7.49 0.03
CA GLU A 126 -17.24 -7.91 1.38
C GLU A 126 -16.52 -7.11 2.46
N VAL A 127 -15.21 -6.86 2.29
CA VAL A 127 -14.43 -6.05 3.23
C VAL A 127 -15.02 -4.65 3.37
N ILE A 128 -15.34 -3.98 2.26
CA ILE A 128 -15.92 -2.64 2.29
C ILE A 128 -17.34 -2.69 2.86
N ARG A 129 -18.18 -3.63 2.42
CA ARG A 129 -19.54 -3.81 2.96
C ARG A 129 -19.55 -3.97 4.47
N SER A 130 -18.57 -4.67 5.04
CA SER A 130 -18.46 -4.89 6.48
C SER A 130 -18.08 -3.64 7.29
N LYS A 131 -17.51 -2.62 6.63
CA LYS A 131 -16.98 -1.40 7.25
C LYS A 131 -17.82 -0.16 6.96
N ASP A 132 -18.28 -0.04 5.72
CA ASP A 132 -18.98 1.14 5.21
C ASP A 132 -19.82 0.76 3.97
N GLU A 133 -21.10 0.46 4.20
CA GLU A 133 -22.05 0.08 3.14
C GLU A 133 -22.42 1.27 2.23
N ASP A 134 -22.38 2.49 2.75
CA ASP A 134 -22.65 3.70 1.97
C ASP A 134 -21.51 3.98 0.99
N LEU A 135 -20.26 3.80 1.42
CA LEU A 135 -19.09 3.86 0.53
C LEU A 135 -19.19 2.82 -0.58
N LEU A 136 -19.58 1.58 -0.27
CA LEU A 136 -19.78 0.56 -1.30
C LEU A 136 -20.86 0.98 -2.30
N SER A 137 -21.98 1.50 -1.81
CA SER A 137 -23.08 1.99 -2.65
C SER A 137 -22.65 3.15 -3.54
N GLU A 138 -21.76 4.02 -3.08
CA GLU A 138 -21.19 5.11 -3.87
C GLU A 138 -20.18 4.61 -4.92
N MET A 139 -19.37 3.62 -4.55
CA MET A 139 -18.45 2.95 -5.46
C MET A 139 -19.20 2.24 -6.61
N GLU A 140 -20.30 1.55 -6.34
CA GLU A 140 -21.09 0.88 -7.38
C GLU A 140 -21.68 1.83 -8.45
N LYS A 141 -21.84 3.12 -8.12
CA LYS A 141 -22.33 4.15 -9.04
C LYS A 141 -21.20 4.79 -9.87
N ASN A 142 -19.98 4.80 -9.34
CA ASN A 142 -18.88 5.62 -9.84
C ASN A 142 -17.60 4.86 -10.21
N LEU A 143 -17.53 3.54 -10.00
CA LEU A 143 -16.40 2.70 -10.40
C LEU A 143 -16.66 1.97 -11.72
N ALA A 144 -15.57 1.75 -12.46
CA ALA A 144 -15.53 1.02 -13.72
C ALA A 144 -14.98 -0.40 -13.58
#